data_AF-A0AAU7VL04-F1
#
_entry.id   AF-A0AAU7VL04-F1
#
_cell.length_a   1.000
_cell.length_b   1.000
_cell.length_c   1.000
_cell.angle_alpha   90.00
_cell.angle_beta   90.00
_cell.angle_gamma   90.00
#
_symmetry.space_group_name_H-M   'P 1'
#
loop_
_entity.id
_entity.type
_entity.pdbx_description
1 polymer ?
#
loop_
_entity_poly.entity_id
_entity_poly.type
_entity_poly.pdbx_seq_one_letter_code
_entity_poly.pdbx_strand_id
1 'polypeptide(L)'
;MEEFRDNIITTINRVIEEIITLRDDIADNKKGIEEIKTIKYKLKQLELSLKPKQKLFKEKIDSLEQTLKELKEIRFNMILEDTGKMFETIDKNLLDGMKLKGGNDEKVKRVIYENEDVGSIEVIEEKMPEIKIKVTVYESVEEFDVLEPRRMYAVISYINTKFNYKEI
;
A
#
# COMPACT_ATOMS: atom_id res chain seq x y z
N MET A 1 -16.17 -0.44 11.55
CA MET A 1 -15.91 -1.41 12.63
C MET A 1 -15.26 -0.74 13.84
N GLU A 2 -14.33 0.21 13.63
CA GLU A 2 -13.75 1.05 14.70
C GLU A 2 -14.79 1.93 15.42
N GLU A 3 -15.74 2.54 14.70
CA GLU A 3 -16.84 3.32 15.31
C GLU A 3 -17.66 2.54 16.34
N PHE A 4 -17.90 1.24 16.10
CA PHE A 4 -18.67 0.40 17.01
C PHE A 4 -17.86 0.04 18.27
N ARG A 5 -16.55 -0.16 18.10
CA ARG A 5 -15.60 -0.39 19.21
C ARG A 5 -15.50 0.85 20.10
N ASP A 6 -15.32 2.02 19.49
CA ASP A 6 -15.11 3.27 20.22
C ASP A 6 -16.39 3.70 20.94
N ASN A 7 -17.57 3.42 20.36
CA ASN A 7 -18.86 3.58 21.05
C ASN A 7 -19.02 2.67 22.27
N ILE A 8 -18.60 1.40 22.20
CA ILE A 8 -18.65 0.50 23.36
C ILE A 8 -17.70 0.96 24.46
N ILE A 9 -16.47 1.36 24.12
CA ILE A 9 -15.49 1.86 25.10
C ILE A 9 -15.99 3.16 25.75
N THR A 10 -16.54 4.08 24.95
CA THR A 10 -17.12 5.34 25.44
C THR A 10 -18.29 5.08 26.39
N THR A 11 -19.14 4.11 26.06
CA THR A 11 -20.27 3.71 26.90
C THR A 11 -19.79 3.09 28.21
N ILE A 12 -18.78 2.22 28.18
CA ILE A 12 -18.16 1.65 29.39
C ILE A 12 -17.59 2.75 30.29
N ASN A 13 -16.89 3.72 29.72
CA ASN A 13 -16.29 4.82 30.48
C ASN A 13 -17.36 5.71 31.13
N ARG A 14 -18.44 6.05 30.40
CA ARG A 14 -19.59 6.77 30.98
C ARG A 14 -20.22 6.04 32.15
N VAL A 15 -20.39 4.72 32.01
CA VAL A 15 -20.94 3.88 33.09
C VAL A 15 -19.99 3.84 34.30
N ILE A 16 -18.67 3.81 34.08
CA ILE A 16 -17.68 3.88 35.17
C ILE A 16 -17.77 5.23 35.90
N GLU A 17 -17.88 6.34 35.17
CA GLU A 17 -18.03 7.69 35.73
C GLU A 17 -19.32 7.81 36.58
N GLU A 18 -20.47 7.36 36.05
CA GLU A 18 -21.73 7.34 36.80
C GLU A 18 -21.64 6.50 38.09
N ILE A 19 -20.94 5.36 38.04
CA ILE A 19 -20.71 4.52 39.23
C ILE A 19 -19.87 5.25 40.28
N ILE A 20 -18.89 6.07 39.87
CA ILE A 20 -18.06 6.85 40.80
C ILE A 20 -18.93 7.94 41.45
N THR A 21 -19.71 8.67 40.66
CA THR A 21 -20.64 9.70 41.17
C THR A 21 -21.65 9.12 42.16
N LEU A 22 -22.28 8.00 41.81
CA LEU A 22 -23.23 7.30 42.71
C LEU A 22 -22.55 6.77 43.98
N ARG A 23 -21.30 6.33 43.91
CA ARG A 23 -20.58 5.87 45.11
C ARG A 23 -20.38 7.01 46.10
N ASP A 24 -20.09 8.21 45.60
CA ASP A 24 -19.82 9.38 46.42
C ASP A 24 -21.12 9.97 47.01
N ASP A 25 -22.26 9.80 46.33
CA ASP A 25 -23.60 10.22 46.82
C ASP A 25 -24.23 9.24 47.85
N ILE A 26 -23.75 8.00 47.95
CA ILE A 26 -24.42 6.90 48.68
C ILE A 26 -23.53 6.37 49.82
N ALA A 27 -22.55 7.16 50.29
CA ALA A 27 -21.49 6.72 51.22
C ALA A 27 -21.98 5.99 52.49
N ASP A 28 -23.20 6.27 52.98
CA ASP A 28 -23.79 5.63 54.18
C ASP A 28 -24.90 4.60 53.89
N ASN A 29 -25.30 4.39 52.64
CA ASN A 29 -26.37 3.46 52.28
C ASN A 29 -25.79 2.11 51.79
N LYS A 30 -25.69 1.17 52.74
CA LYS A 30 -25.18 -0.21 52.53
C LYS A 30 -25.80 -0.94 51.33
N LYS A 31 -27.08 -0.75 51.06
CA LYS A 31 -27.76 -1.44 49.95
C LYS A 31 -27.26 -0.94 48.59
N GLY A 32 -27.10 0.38 48.45
CA GLY A 32 -26.54 0.97 47.23
C GLY A 32 -25.06 0.63 47.02
N ILE A 33 -24.28 0.46 48.11
CA ILE A 33 -22.89 -0.01 48.03
C ILE A 33 -22.82 -1.46 47.49
N GLU A 34 -23.73 -2.34 47.94
CA GLU A 34 -23.82 -3.74 47.48
C GLU A 34 -24.23 -3.84 46.00
N GLU A 35 -25.17 -3.01 45.57
CA GLU A 35 -25.62 -2.89 44.17
C GLU A 35 -24.49 -2.38 43.27
N ILE A 36 -23.74 -1.36 43.70
CA ILE A 36 -22.55 -0.86 42.97
C ILE A 36 -21.47 -1.94 42.84
N LYS A 37 -21.19 -2.72 43.90
CA LYS A 37 -20.23 -3.84 43.82
C LYS A 37 -20.67 -4.88 42.81
N THR A 38 -21.96 -5.20 42.79
CA THR A 38 -22.54 -6.17 41.83
C THR A 38 -22.39 -5.68 40.39
N ILE A 39 -22.64 -4.39 40.14
CA ILE A 39 -22.47 -3.78 38.81
C ILE A 39 -20.99 -3.78 38.39
N LYS A 40 -20.07 -3.39 39.29
CA LYS A 40 -18.63 -3.45 39.01
C LYS A 40 -18.15 -4.85 38.66
N TYR A 41 -18.65 -5.87 39.35
CA TYR A 41 -18.33 -7.26 39.04
C TYR A 41 -18.82 -7.66 37.64
N LYS A 42 -20.05 -7.31 37.28
CA LYS A 42 -20.60 -7.57 35.93
C LYS A 42 -19.80 -6.88 34.82
N LEU A 43 -19.38 -5.63 35.03
CA LEU A 43 -18.52 -4.90 34.08
C LEU A 43 -17.17 -5.59 33.90
N LYS A 44 -16.55 -6.05 34.99
CA LYS A 44 -15.27 -6.78 34.93
C LYS A 44 -15.41 -8.11 34.18
N GLN A 45 -16.53 -8.82 34.34
CA GLN A 45 -16.81 -10.05 33.58
C GLN A 45 -17.00 -9.76 32.09
N LEU A 46 -17.68 -8.68 31.73
CA LEU A 46 -17.82 -8.25 30.34
C LEU A 46 -16.46 -7.88 29.74
N GLU A 47 -15.63 -7.10 30.44
CA GLU A 47 -14.27 -6.75 30.01
C GLU A 47 -13.41 -8.00 29.80
N LEU A 48 -13.45 -8.96 30.74
CA LEU A 48 -12.75 -10.23 30.62
C LEU A 48 -13.25 -11.08 29.44
N SER A 49 -14.55 -11.04 29.12
CA SER A 49 -15.11 -11.76 27.97
C SER A 49 -14.72 -11.16 26.61
N LEU A 50 -14.35 -9.87 26.59
CA LEU A 50 -13.91 -9.16 25.39
C LEU A 50 -12.42 -9.42 25.08
N LYS A 51 -11.57 -9.67 26.10
CA LYS A 51 -10.12 -9.90 25.93
C LYS A 51 -9.75 -11.10 25.04
N PRO A 52 -10.36 -12.30 25.18
CA PRO A 52 -10.08 -13.44 24.32
C PRO A 52 -10.40 -13.15 22.85
N LYS A 53 -11.49 -12.41 22.59
CA LYS A 53 -11.86 -12.01 21.23
C LYS A 53 -10.86 -11.01 20.65
N GLN A 54 -10.36 -10.06 21.45
CA GLN A 54 -9.31 -9.13 21.02
C GLN A 54 -8.01 -9.85 20.64
N LYS A 55 -7.56 -10.81 21.46
CA LYS A 55 -6.36 -11.60 21.15
C LYS A 55 -6.54 -12.40 19.86
N LEU A 56 -7.69 -13.05 19.69
CA LEU A 56 -8.01 -13.79 18.47
C LEU A 56 -8.03 -12.87 17.23
N PHE A 57 -8.68 -11.71 17.32
CA PHE A 57 -8.71 -10.76 16.20
C PHE A 57 -7.32 -10.23 15.86
N LYS A 58 -6.49 -9.95 16.88
CA LYS A 58 -5.11 -9.53 16.67
C LYS A 58 -4.30 -10.62 15.95
N GLU A 59 -4.35 -11.86 16.44
CA GLU A 59 -3.68 -12.99 15.78
C GLU A 59 -4.14 -13.19 14.33
N LYS A 60 -5.44 -12.97 14.05
CA LYS A 60 -5.98 -13.02 12.69
C LYS A 60 -5.50 -11.85 11.82
N ILE A 61 -5.41 -10.64 12.37
CA ILE A 61 -4.86 -9.48 11.66
C ILE A 61 -3.38 -9.71 11.36
N ASP A 62 -2.58 -10.11 12.36
CA ASP A 62 -1.15 -10.39 12.19
C ASP A 62 -0.95 -11.48 11.11
N SER A 63 -1.79 -12.52 11.10
CA SER A 63 -1.78 -13.55 10.05
C SER A 63 -2.14 -13.00 8.67
N LEU A 64 -3.12 -12.10 8.57
CA LEU A 64 -3.50 -11.46 7.30
C LEU A 64 -2.40 -10.53 6.79
N GLU A 65 -1.73 -9.79 7.66
CA GLU A 65 -0.60 -8.94 7.33
C GLU A 65 0.58 -9.76 6.79
N GLN A 66 0.86 -10.92 7.39
CA GLN A 66 1.87 -11.86 6.91
C GLN A 66 1.52 -12.39 5.51
N THR A 67 0.28 -12.83 5.30
CA THR A 67 -0.19 -13.26 3.97
C THR A 67 -0.11 -12.12 2.95
N LEU A 68 -0.44 -10.88 3.33
CA LEU A 68 -0.31 -9.73 2.44
C LEU A 68 1.15 -9.46 2.05
N LYS A 69 2.09 -9.64 2.98
CA LYS A 69 3.52 -9.52 2.70
C LYS A 69 3.98 -10.58 1.68
N GLU A 70 3.63 -11.83 1.89
CA GLU A 70 3.94 -12.95 0.98
C GLU A 70 3.38 -12.70 -0.43
N LEU A 71 2.13 -12.22 -0.52
CA LEU A 71 1.53 -11.85 -1.82
C LEU A 71 2.28 -10.72 -2.52
N LYS A 72 2.76 -9.71 -1.78
CA LYS A 72 3.58 -8.63 -2.35
C LYS A 72 4.92 -9.15 -2.84
N GLU A 73 5.55 -10.09 -2.13
CA GLU A 73 6.81 -10.72 -2.55
C GLU A 73 6.61 -11.53 -3.84
N ILE A 74 5.55 -12.34 -3.92
CA ILE A 74 5.19 -13.08 -5.14
C ILE A 74 4.98 -12.11 -6.31
N ARG A 75 4.19 -11.05 -6.12
CA ARG A 75 3.96 -10.04 -7.15
C ARG A 75 5.26 -9.39 -7.60
N PHE A 76 6.14 -9.03 -6.67
CA PHE A 76 7.43 -8.41 -7.01
C PHE A 76 8.32 -9.35 -7.82
N ASN A 77 8.40 -10.64 -7.45
CA ASN A 77 9.13 -11.64 -8.22
C ASN A 77 8.57 -11.80 -9.63
N MET A 78 7.24 -11.80 -9.79
CA MET A 78 6.61 -11.83 -11.11
C MET A 78 6.95 -10.60 -11.95
N ILE A 79 7.03 -9.41 -11.34
CA ILE A 79 7.43 -8.18 -12.03
C ILE A 79 8.88 -8.28 -12.51
N LEU A 80 9.79 -8.76 -11.65
CA LEU A 80 11.20 -8.96 -12.00
C LEU A 80 11.36 -9.91 -13.19
N GLU A 81 10.69 -11.07 -13.16
CA GLU A 81 10.70 -12.05 -14.25
C GLU A 81 10.14 -11.49 -15.56
N ASP A 82 9.13 -10.62 -15.49
CA ASP A 82 8.48 -10.00 -16.65
C ASP A 82 9.14 -8.68 -17.10
N THR A 83 10.28 -8.27 -16.54
CA THR A 83 11.00 -7.03 -16.95
C THR A 83 11.36 -7.04 -18.44
N GLY A 84 11.67 -8.21 -19.02
CA GLY A 84 11.86 -8.33 -20.47
C GLY A 84 10.60 -7.98 -21.27
N LYS A 85 9.42 -8.38 -20.78
CA LYS A 85 8.12 -8.09 -21.42
C LYS A 85 7.76 -6.61 -21.32
N MET A 86 8.30 -5.89 -20.35
CA MET A 86 8.19 -4.42 -20.28
C MET A 86 8.76 -3.78 -21.54
N PHE A 87 10.01 -4.10 -21.87
CA PHE A 87 10.67 -3.55 -23.05
C PHE A 87 9.96 -3.99 -24.34
N GLU A 88 9.54 -5.25 -24.44
CA GLU A 88 8.76 -5.72 -25.60
C GLU A 88 7.43 -4.97 -25.76
N THR A 89 6.75 -4.67 -24.65
CA THR A 89 5.49 -3.94 -24.66
C THR A 89 5.70 -2.51 -25.13
N ILE A 90 6.76 -1.85 -24.66
CA ILE A 90 7.10 -0.50 -25.09
C ILE A 90 7.44 -0.51 -26.58
N ASP A 91 8.36 -1.36 -27.01
CA ASP A 91 8.83 -1.46 -28.41
C ASP A 91 7.68 -1.61 -29.42
N LYS A 92 6.70 -2.48 -29.12
CA LYS A 92 5.54 -2.73 -29.99
C LYS A 92 4.56 -1.56 -30.11
N ASN A 93 4.65 -0.56 -29.22
CA ASN A 93 3.69 0.54 -29.13
C ASN A 93 4.35 1.93 -29.33
N LEU A 94 5.62 1.97 -29.70
CA LEU A 94 6.26 3.21 -30.15
C LEU A 94 5.70 3.65 -31.52
N LEU A 95 5.94 4.90 -31.89
CA LEU A 95 5.55 5.43 -33.20
C LEU A 95 6.28 4.70 -34.34
N ASP A 96 5.69 4.76 -35.54
CA ASP A 96 6.29 4.15 -36.73
C ASP A 96 7.70 4.70 -36.99
N GLY A 97 8.62 3.82 -37.38
CA GLY A 97 10.05 4.14 -37.52
C GLY A 97 10.85 4.18 -36.21
N MET A 98 10.21 4.12 -35.03
CA MET A 98 10.89 3.99 -33.74
C MET A 98 11.08 2.51 -33.35
N LYS A 99 12.18 2.21 -32.66
CA LYS A 99 12.45 0.89 -32.08
C LYS A 99 13.38 0.97 -30.88
N LEU A 100 13.29 -0.02 -30.00
CA LEU A 100 14.25 -0.23 -28.93
C LEU A 100 15.45 -1.04 -29.42
N LYS A 101 16.66 -0.56 -29.09
CA LYS A 101 17.92 -1.28 -29.33
C LYS A 101 18.64 -1.51 -28.01
N GLY A 102 19.37 -2.61 -27.90
CA GLY A 102 20.23 -2.87 -26.75
C GLY A 102 21.17 -1.69 -26.45
N GLY A 103 21.18 -1.27 -25.18
CA GLY A 103 22.17 -0.33 -24.63
C GLY A 103 23.49 -1.05 -24.30
N ASN A 104 24.34 -0.35 -23.54
CA ASN A 104 25.59 -0.91 -23.04
C ASN A 104 25.38 -1.91 -21.88
N ASP A 105 24.19 -1.91 -21.27
CA ASP A 105 23.75 -2.75 -20.17
C ASP A 105 22.41 -3.41 -20.55
N GLU A 106 22.13 -4.61 -20.03
CA GLU A 106 20.84 -5.29 -20.20
C GLU A 106 19.67 -4.48 -19.63
N LYS A 107 19.94 -3.67 -18.59
CA LYS A 107 18.98 -2.77 -17.94
C LYS A 107 18.69 -1.49 -18.72
N VAL A 108 19.41 -1.25 -19.81
CA VAL A 108 19.29 -0.05 -20.63
C VAL A 108 18.86 -0.42 -22.05
N LYS A 109 17.78 0.20 -22.52
CA LYS A 109 17.38 0.17 -23.93
C LYS A 109 17.43 1.58 -24.51
N ARG A 110 18.02 1.73 -25.69
CA ARG A 110 18.03 2.98 -26.44
C ARG A 110 16.80 3.06 -27.34
N VAL A 111 16.20 4.24 -27.43
CA VAL A 111 15.12 4.55 -28.34
C VAL A 111 15.73 5.10 -29.62
N ILE A 112 15.54 4.39 -30.72
CA ILE A 112 16.13 4.71 -32.02
C ILE A 112 15.03 5.09 -33.00
N TYR A 113 15.17 6.22 -33.70
CA TYR A 113 14.30 6.61 -34.81
C TYR A 113 15.16 6.81 -36.06
N GLU A 114 14.84 6.14 -37.17
CA GLU A 114 15.60 6.26 -38.45
C GLU A 114 17.14 6.10 -38.32
N ASN A 115 17.60 5.31 -37.35
CA ASN A 115 19.01 5.08 -36.95
C ASN A 115 19.67 6.19 -36.13
N GLU A 116 18.94 7.22 -35.75
CA GLU A 116 19.38 8.22 -34.76
C GLU A 116 18.98 7.80 -33.34
N ASP A 117 19.87 8.05 -32.38
CA ASP A 117 19.60 7.87 -30.96
C ASP A 117 18.81 9.07 -30.45
N VAL A 118 17.56 8.84 -30.06
CA VAL A 118 16.65 9.90 -29.61
C VAL A 118 16.34 9.81 -28.12
N GLY A 119 16.84 8.78 -27.43
CA GLY A 119 16.51 8.58 -26.02
C GLY A 119 16.90 7.22 -25.45
N SER A 120 16.53 7.00 -24.20
CA SER A 120 16.82 5.76 -23.48
C SER A 120 15.78 5.45 -22.41
N ILE A 121 15.72 4.17 -22.04
CA ILE A 121 14.94 3.63 -20.94
C ILE A 121 15.90 2.82 -20.08
N GLU A 122 16.01 3.16 -18.81
CA GLU A 122 16.94 2.57 -17.85
C GLU A 122 16.19 2.09 -16.61
N VAL A 123 16.46 0.86 -16.17
CA VAL A 123 16.00 0.37 -14.86
C VAL A 123 16.94 0.89 -13.77
N ILE A 124 16.49 1.84 -12.95
CA ILE A 124 17.31 2.52 -11.95
C ILE A 124 17.14 1.95 -10.53
N GLU A 125 16.01 1.31 -10.21
CA GLU A 125 15.79 0.67 -8.91
C GLU A 125 14.93 -0.59 -9.05
N GLU A 126 15.37 -1.70 -8.44
CA GLU A 126 14.63 -2.97 -8.34
C GLU A 126 14.37 -3.26 -6.85
N LYS A 127 13.43 -2.53 -6.24
CA LYS A 127 13.18 -2.63 -4.80
C LYS A 127 11.70 -2.83 -4.49
N MET A 128 11.40 -3.93 -3.80
CA MET A 128 10.06 -4.27 -3.38
C MET A 128 9.32 -3.06 -2.76
N PRO A 129 8.09 -2.75 -3.22
CA PRO A 129 7.23 -3.57 -4.07
C PRO A 129 7.33 -3.32 -5.59
N GLU A 130 8.24 -2.47 -6.06
CA GLU A 130 8.14 -1.84 -7.39
C GLU A 130 9.49 -1.79 -8.11
N ILE A 131 9.46 -1.65 -9.44
CA ILE A 131 10.66 -1.35 -10.23
C ILE A 131 10.56 0.10 -10.66
N LYS A 132 11.60 0.90 -10.46
CA LYS A 132 11.65 2.25 -10.98
C LYS A 132 12.47 2.30 -12.25
N ILE A 133 11.92 2.95 -13.26
CA ILE A 133 12.60 3.20 -14.53
C ILE A 133 12.75 4.69 -14.78
N LYS A 134 13.83 5.05 -15.46
CA LYS A 134 14.10 6.38 -15.95
C LYS A 134 13.97 6.38 -17.47
N VAL A 135 13.22 7.33 -18.01
CA VAL A 135 12.98 7.48 -19.44
C VAL A 135 13.50 8.85 -19.86
N THR A 136 14.39 8.84 -20.84
CA THR A 136 14.97 10.05 -21.43
C THR A 136 14.59 10.11 -22.91
N VAL A 137 14.08 11.24 -23.38
CA VAL A 137 13.84 11.51 -24.80
C VAL A 137 14.33 12.92 -25.10
N TYR A 138 15.35 13.03 -25.95
CA TYR A 138 16.14 14.25 -26.11
C TYR A 138 16.61 14.79 -24.75
N GLU A 139 16.24 16.03 -24.39
CA GLU A 139 16.57 16.66 -23.11
C GLU A 139 15.55 16.38 -22.00
N SER A 140 14.39 15.81 -22.34
CA SER A 140 13.31 15.53 -21.39
C SER A 140 13.58 14.22 -20.63
N VAL A 141 13.53 14.27 -19.30
CA VAL A 141 13.76 13.13 -18.40
C VAL A 141 12.58 12.97 -17.43
N GLU A 142 12.07 11.75 -17.30
CA GLU A 142 11.03 11.42 -16.31
C GLU A 142 11.25 10.02 -15.72
N GLU A 143 10.83 9.83 -14.47
CA GLU A 143 10.90 8.57 -13.74
C GLU A 143 9.50 7.97 -13.56
N PHE A 144 9.41 6.64 -13.67
CA PHE A 144 8.14 5.91 -13.58
C PHE A 144 8.28 4.72 -12.64
N ASP A 145 7.29 4.56 -11.77
CA ASP A 145 7.12 3.35 -10.95
C ASP A 145 6.35 2.29 -11.75
N VAL A 146 6.98 1.14 -11.97
CA VAL A 146 6.44 0.02 -12.75
C VAL A 146 5.80 -0.98 -11.81
N LEU A 147 4.48 -0.93 -11.76
CA LEU A 147 3.64 -1.86 -11.00
C LEU A 147 3.24 -3.10 -11.81
N GLU A 148 3.14 -2.94 -13.13
CA GLU A 148 2.70 -3.97 -14.07
C GLU A 148 3.50 -3.83 -15.39
N PRO A 149 4.48 -4.72 -15.66
CA PRO A 149 5.32 -4.67 -16.87
C PRO A 149 4.55 -4.67 -18.20
N ARG A 150 3.30 -5.12 -18.21
CA ARG A 150 2.45 -5.17 -19.42
C ARG A 150 1.61 -3.92 -19.64
N ARG A 151 1.58 -2.99 -18.70
CA ARG A 151 0.76 -1.76 -18.76
C ARG A 151 1.65 -0.53 -18.73
N MET A 152 2.40 -0.34 -19.81
CA MET A 152 3.38 0.73 -19.95
C MET A 152 2.83 1.99 -20.62
N TYR A 153 1.51 2.21 -20.58
CA TYR A 153 0.84 3.29 -21.33
C TYR A 153 1.40 4.69 -21.01
N ALA A 154 1.66 4.98 -19.74
CA ALA A 154 2.22 6.28 -19.32
C ALA A 154 3.60 6.51 -19.93
N VAL A 155 4.46 5.48 -19.88
CA VAL A 155 5.82 5.50 -20.43
C VAL A 155 5.80 5.63 -21.96
N ILE A 156 4.96 4.84 -22.64
CA ILE A 156 4.79 4.90 -24.10
C ILE A 156 4.27 6.28 -24.51
N SER A 157 3.24 6.78 -23.81
CA SER A 157 2.65 8.09 -24.08
C SER A 157 3.68 9.21 -23.89
N TYR A 158 4.49 9.14 -22.83
CA TYR A 158 5.56 10.09 -22.58
C TYR A 158 6.58 10.08 -23.73
N ILE A 159 7.08 8.91 -24.13
CA ILE A 159 8.05 8.77 -25.21
C ILE A 159 7.53 9.37 -26.51
N ASN A 160 6.33 8.96 -26.93
CA ASN A 160 5.73 9.41 -28.18
C ASN A 160 5.42 10.91 -28.17
N THR A 161 4.97 11.44 -27.03
CA THR A 161 4.70 12.89 -26.87
C THR A 161 5.99 13.68 -26.97
N LYS A 162 7.01 13.33 -26.18
CA LYS A 162 8.28 14.07 -26.16
C LYS A 162 9.06 13.96 -27.47
N PHE A 163 8.93 12.83 -28.17
CA PHE A 163 9.46 12.69 -29.52
C PHE A 163 8.80 13.69 -30.50
N ASN A 164 7.47 13.73 -30.55
CA ASN A 164 6.73 14.59 -31.48
C ASN A 164 6.92 16.09 -31.22
N TYR A 165 7.04 16.48 -29.95
CA TYR A 165 7.15 17.89 -29.58
C TYR A 165 8.58 18.41 -29.46
N LYS A 166 9.59 17.60 -29.88
CA LYS A 166 11.04 17.88 -29.87
C LYS A 166 11.29 19.28 -29.31
N GLU A 167 11.37 19.41 -27.99
CA GLU A 167 11.51 20.72 -27.36
C GLU A 167 12.83 21.30 -27.91
N ILE A 168 12.70 22.27 -28.83
CA ILE A 168 13.79 23.03 -29.45
C ILE A 168 14.27 24.08 -28.45
#